data_AF-A0A9E6Y207-F1
#
_entry.id   AF-A0A9E6Y207-F1
#
_cell.length_a   1.000
_cell.length_b   1.000
_cell.length_c   1.000
_cell.angle_alpha   90.00
_cell.angle_beta   90.00
_cell.angle_gamma   90.00
#
_symmetry.space_group_name_H-M   'P 1'
#
loop_
_entity.id
_entity.type
_entity.pdbx_description
1 polymer ?
#
loop_
_entity_poly.entity_id
_entity_poly.type
_entity_poly.pdbx_seq_one_letter_code
_entity_poly.pdbx_strand_id
1 'polypeptide(L)'
;MGHIQMPPGKKIAVNLGADFDAQSLWLGAFNWPSPSFMARGEFGAAVGVPRLLELFRRYDIRTTFFTPGHTIDTFPDICKAIQADGHEFGHHGYYHENPTKIQEDTERRLIELAFDTFDRQLGIKPVGYRSPYWDYSESTLDLVEEFGFIYDSSLMARDLVPYHPQRWQVNWESANIAGPASRVLEIPVNWYLDDFPALAYTGAQAGQQDTDTIFKRWRDIFDYGYERVENACYAVAVHPQVIGQAHHMMWFERLVEHISSKDGVWFATCEEIAKAWVTDEEDERLFNLPVVRGVEPAPAGSGWA
;
A
#
# COMPACT_ATOMS: atom_id res chain seq x y z
N MET A 1 -18.89 10.40 -8.86
CA MET A 1 -18.20 9.57 -7.85
C MET A 1 -17.50 10.53 -6.91
N GLY A 2 -17.33 10.15 -5.64
CA GLY A 2 -16.76 11.00 -4.60
C GLY A 2 -15.43 11.64 -4.96
N HIS A 3 -15.00 12.57 -4.10
CA HIS A 3 -13.78 13.33 -4.33
C HIS A 3 -13.03 13.62 -3.03
N ILE A 4 -11.74 13.93 -3.15
CA ILE A 4 -10.93 14.43 -2.05
C ILE A 4 -11.21 15.93 -1.93
N GLN A 5 -11.65 16.36 -0.76
CA GLN A 5 -11.73 17.76 -0.38
C GLN A 5 -10.32 18.29 -0.12
N MET A 6 -9.61 18.64 -1.21
CA MET A 6 -8.25 19.16 -1.16
C MET A 6 -8.15 20.41 -0.26
N PRO A 7 -7.07 20.58 0.51
CA PRO A 7 -6.82 21.82 1.24
C PRO A 7 -6.77 23.04 0.30
N PRO A 8 -7.04 24.26 0.79
CA PRO A 8 -7.02 25.46 -0.03
C PRO A 8 -5.71 25.62 -0.82
N GLY A 9 -5.84 25.84 -2.14
CA GLY A 9 -4.69 26.01 -3.04
C GLY A 9 -3.96 24.71 -3.42
N LYS A 10 -4.45 23.55 -2.98
CA LYS A 10 -3.93 22.24 -3.37
C LYS A 10 -4.73 21.67 -4.55
N LYS A 11 -4.04 20.88 -5.39
CA LYS A 11 -4.55 20.32 -6.66
C LYS A 11 -4.42 18.80 -6.72
N ILE A 12 -3.34 18.25 -6.16
CA ILE A 12 -3.03 16.82 -6.18
C ILE A 12 -2.57 16.39 -4.79
N ALA A 13 -3.09 15.26 -4.33
CA ALA A 13 -2.59 14.57 -3.15
C ALA A 13 -1.43 13.66 -3.55
N VAL A 14 -0.35 13.64 -2.77
CA VAL A 14 0.82 12.81 -3.00
C VAL A 14 1.15 12.05 -1.72
N ASN A 15 1.20 10.72 -1.81
CA ASN A 15 1.71 9.85 -0.77
C ASN A 15 2.94 9.10 -1.29
N LEU A 16 4.07 9.28 -0.60
CA LEU A 16 5.31 8.58 -0.88
C LEU A 16 5.44 7.37 0.06
N GLY A 17 4.45 6.47 -0.01
CA GLY A 17 4.25 5.40 0.96
C GLY A 17 5.37 4.37 0.96
N ALA A 18 5.73 3.91 2.16
CA ALA A 18 6.80 2.94 2.36
C ALA A 18 6.27 1.63 2.96
N ASP A 19 6.44 0.53 2.22
CA ASP A 19 6.14 -0.82 2.71
C ASP A 19 7.39 -1.34 3.43
N PHE A 20 7.41 -1.19 4.75
CA PHE A 20 8.56 -1.52 5.58
C PHE A 20 8.57 -3.01 5.94
N ASP A 21 8.77 -3.87 4.95
CA ASP A 21 8.71 -5.32 5.19
C ASP A 21 9.93 -5.85 5.93
N ALA A 22 11.12 -5.33 5.61
CA ALA A 22 12.38 -5.78 6.20
C ALA A 22 12.55 -7.31 6.18
N GLN A 23 12.63 -7.95 7.36
CA GLN A 23 12.83 -9.39 7.49
C GLN A 23 11.56 -10.21 7.27
N SER A 24 10.38 -9.64 7.51
CA SER A 24 9.11 -10.37 7.42
C SER A 24 8.86 -10.86 6.00
N LEU A 25 9.19 -10.06 4.99
CA LEU A 25 9.14 -10.43 3.57
C LEU A 25 9.84 -11.78 3.30
N TRP A 26 11.08 -11.91 3.75
CA TRP A 26 11.86 -13.12 3.48
C TRP A 26 11.35 -14.32 4.27
N LEU A 27 10.75 -14.10 5.43
CA LEU A 27 10.17 -15.12 6.28
C LEU A 27 8.78 -15.55 5.79
N GLY A 28 7.77 -14.67 5.89
CA GLY A 28 6.39 -15.02 5.63
C GLY A 28 6.03 -15.07 4.15
N ALA A 29 6.64 -14.22 3.33
CA ALA A 29 6.36 -14.19 1.91
C ALA A 29 7.08 -15.32 1.17
N PHE A 30 8.40 -15.42 1.36
CA PHE A 30 9.22 -16.37 0.60
C PHE A 30 9.55 -17.69 1.34
N ASN A 31 9.38 -17.73 2.67
CA ASN A 31 9.85 -18.84 3.50
C ASN A 31 11.35 -19.16 3.32
N TRP A 32 12.16 -18.10 3.25
CA TRP A 32 13.62 -18.15 3.08
C TRP A 32 14.36 -17.53 4.29
N PRO A 33 14.36 -18.19 5.46
CA PRO A 33 14.92 -17.64 6.70
C PRO A 33 16.46 -17.70 6.76
N SER A 34 17.15 -17.67 5.62
CA SER A 34 18.62 -17.77 5.61
C SER A 34 19.25 -16.47 6.14
N PRO A 35 20.43 -16.53 6.78
CA PRO A 35 21.14 -15.32 7.21
C PRO A 35 21.37 -14.31 6.09
N SER A 36 21.56 -14.80 4.84
CA SER A 36 21.73 -13.94 3.68
C SER A 36 20.49 -13.14 3.32
N PHE A 37 19.29 -13.69 3.51
CA PHE A 37 18.04 -12.97 3.24
C PHE A 37 17.68 -12.07 4.42
N MET A 38 17.90 -12.53 5.66
CA MET A 38 17.70 -11.70 6.86
C MET A 38 18.56 -10.42 6.82
N ALA A 39 19.80 -10.50 6.34
CA ALA A 39 20.67 -9.34 6.15
C ALA A 39 20.13 -8.32 5.13
N ARG A 40 19.36 -8.76 4.13
CA ARG A 40 18.68 -7.85 3.18
C ARG A 40 17.54 -7.11 3.86
N GLY A 41 16.78 -7.79 4.72
CA GLY A 41 15.78 -7.15 5.56
C GLY A 41 16.37 -6.17 6.57
N GLU A 42 17.49 -6.55 7.21
CA GLU A 42 18.25 -5.69 8.11
C GLU A 42 18.74 -4.41 7.41
N PHE A 43 19.19 -4.51 6.15
CA PHE A 43 19.54 -3.32 5.36
C PHE A 43 18.36 -2.34 5.25
N GLY A 44 17.14 -2.83 5.02
CA GLY A 44 15.94 -2.00 4.99
C GLY A 44 15.76 -1.20 6.28
N ALA A 45 15.91 -1.84 7.43
CA ALA A 45 15.75 -1.21 8.74
C ALA A 45 16.92 -0.29 9.13
N ALA A 46 18.16 -0.77 8.98
CA ALA A 46 19.35 -0.10 9.47
C ALA A 46 19.89 0.99 8.54
N VAL A 47 19.53 0.95 7.24
CA VAL A 47 20.06 1.87 6.23
C VAL A 47 18.96 2.49 5.38
N GLY A 48 18.01 1.69 4.90
CA GLY A 48 16.94 2.14 4.01
C GLY A 48 16.03 3.18 4.66
N VAL A 49 15.44 2.84 5.81
CA VAL A 49 14.56 3.75 6.55
C VAL A 49 15.27 5.04 6.96
N PRO A 50 16.48 5.02 7.57
CA PRO A 50 17.20 6.26 7.88
C PRO A 50 17.41 7.20 6.68
N ARG A 51 17.71 6.67 5.50
CA ARG A 51 17.88 7.46 4.26
C ARG A 51 16.56 8.09 3.81
N LEU A 52 15.46 7.35 3.90
CA LEU A 52 14.13 7.86 3.59
C LEU A 52 13.73 8.98 4.57
N LEU A 53 13.91 8.76 5.88
CA LEU A 53 13.61 9.78 6.89
C LEU A 53 14.45 11.06 6.68
N GLU A 54 15.74 10.93 6.36
CA GLU A 54 16.58 12.07 6.02
C GLU A 54 16.05 12.84 4.79
N LEU A 55 15.67 12.13 3.73
CA LEU A 55 15.07 12.75 2.55
C LEU A 55 13.75 13.46 2.91
N PHE A 56 12.84 12.78 3.60
CA PHE A 56 11.55 13.35 3.96
C PHE A 56 11.67 14.59 4.86
N ARG A 57 12.58 14.59 5.84
CA ARG A 57 12.86 15.80 6.65
C ARG A 57 13.36 16.98 5.81
N ARG A 58 14.22 16.73 4.80
CA ARG A 58 14.74 17.81 3.92
C ARG A 58 13.65 18.49 3.11
N TYR A 59 12.60 17.77 2.74
CA TYR A 59 11.48 18.28 1.93
C TYR A 59 10.21 18.54 2.75
N ASP A 60 10.26 18.42 4.08
CA ASP A 60 9.11 18.57 4.99
C ASP A 60 7.92 17.65 4.60
N ILE A 61 8.24 16.41 4.25
CA ILE A 61 7.26 15.41 3.80
C ILE A 61 6.83 14.54 4.98
N ARG A 62 5.52 14.46 5.21
CA ARG A 62 4.90 13.39 6.00
C ARG A 62 4.22 12.40 5.06
N THR A 63 4.29 11.13 5.41
CA THR A 63 3.80 10.01 4.58
C THR A 63 3.48 8.80 5.46
N THR A 64 3.15 7.67 4.83
CA THR A 64 2.63 6.48 5.49
C THR A 64 3.61 5.32 5.35
N PHE A 65 3.91 4.65 6.46
CA PHE A 65 4.68 3.41 6.51
C PHE A 65 3.74 2.25 6.78
N PHE A 66 3.49 1.40 5.78
CA PHE A 66 2.77 0.14 5.98
C PHE A 66 3.77 -0.87 6.53
N THR A 67 3.57 -1.32 7.77
CA THR A 67 4.60 -2.08 8.49
C THR A 67 4.02 -3.37 9.08
N PRO A 68 4.57 -4.55 8.73
CA PRO A 68 4.15 -5.80 9.34
C PRO A 68 4.45 -5.82 10.84
N GLY A 69 3.57 -6.40 11.65
CA GLY A 69 3.77 -6.50 13.11
C GLY A 69 5.10 -7.14 13.51
N HIS A 70 5.53 -8.20 12.82
CA HIS A 70 6.84 -8.83 13.00
C HIS A 70 8.00 -7.83 12.81
N THR A 71 7.90 -6.93 11.84
CA THR A 71 8.93 -5.92 11.60
C THR A 71 9.03 -4.93 12.75
N ILE A 72 7.88 -4.53 13.31
CA ILE A 72 7.84 -3.65 14.48
C ILE A 72 8.44 -4.34 15.71
N ASP A 73 8.11 -5.62 15.93
CA ASP A 73 8.71 -6.41 17.02
C ASP A 73 10.22 -6.60 16.85
N THR A 74 10.70 -6.69 15.61
CA THR A 74 12.12 -6.92 15.31
C THR A 74 12.95 -5.63 15.39
N PHE A 75 12.39 -4.50 14.92
CA PHE A 75 13.10 -3.21 14.85
C PHE A 75 12.32 -2.07 15.52
N PRO A 76 11.98 -2.18 16.82
CA PRO A 76 11.11 -1.21 17.48
C PRO A 76 11.72 0.20 17.54
N ASP A 77 13.04 0.33 17.64
CA ASP A 77 13.70 1.63 17.77
C ASP A 77 13.61 2.47 16.49
N ILE A 78 13.75 1.86 15.31
CA ILE A 78 13.58 2.59 14.04
C ILE A 78 12.10 2.90 13.79
N CYS A 79 11.16 2.04 14.20
CA CYS A 79 9.74 2.35 14.15
C CYS A 79 9.37 3.55 15.04
N LYS A 80 9.97 3.66 16.23
CA LYS A 80 9.80 4.85 17.10
C LYS A 80 10.40 6.10 16.46
N ALA A 81 11.49 5.98 15.70
CA ALA A 81 12.05 7.10 14.95
C ALA A 81 11.11 7.56 13.83
N ILE A 82 10.51 6.63 13.08
CA ILE A 82 9.47 6.91 12.07
C ILE A 82 8.29 7.66 12.73
N GLN A 83 7.82 7.17 13.88
CA GLN A 83 6.72 7.80 14.64
C GLN A 83 7.10 9.21 15.13
N ALA A 84 8.33 9.40 15.63
CA ALA A 84 8.81 10.68 16.14
C ALA A 84 8.93 11.75 15.05
N ASP A 85 9.19 11.36 13.80
CA ASP A 85 9.16 12.24 12.62
C ASP A 85 7.72 12.56 12.15
N GLY A 86 6.70 11.99 12.79
CA GLY A 86 5.29 12.30 12.52
C GLY A 86 4.71 11.58 11.31
N HIS A 87 5.35 10.51 10.83
CA HIS A 87 4.81 9.65 9.78
C HIS A 87 3.67 8.76 10.31
N GLU A 88 2.71 8.46 9.44
CA GLU A 88 1.62 7.54 9.73
C GLU A 88 2.12 6.09 9.68
N PHE A 89 1.55 5.21 10.51
CA PHE A 89 1.67 3.76 10.34
C PHE A 89 0.37 3.16 9.80
N GLY A 90 0.48 2.40 8.72
CA GLY A 90 -0.56 1.51 8.21
C GLY A 90 -0.30 0.06 8.62
N HIS A 91 -1.37 -0.71 8.79
CA HIS A 91 -1.30 -2.16 9.05
C HIS A 91 -0.90 -2.91 7.78
N HIS A 92 -0.01 -3.90 7.91
CA HIS A 92 0.51 -4.68 6.79
C HIS A 92 0.67 -6.18 7.13
N GLY A 93 -0.34 -6.75 7.79
CA GLY A 93 -0.28 -8.10 8.33
C GLY A 93 0.70 -8.23 9.51
N TYR A 94 1.03 -9.47 9.89
CA TYR A 94 2.02 -9.70 10.93
C TYR A 94 3.39 -10.04 10.35
N TYR A 95 3.52 -11.12 9.58
CA TYR A 95 4.81 -11.57 9.04
C TYR A 95 4.87 -11.48 7.51
N HIS A 96 4.04 -10.65 6.89
CA HIS A 96 3.91 -10.53 5.43
C HIS A 96 3.38 -11.84 4.78
N GLU A 97 2.38 -12.44 5.44
CA GLU A 97 1.58 -13.56 4.97
C GLU A 97 0.85 -13.25 3.66
N ASN A 98 0.73 -14.22 2.75
CA ASN A 98 -0.17 -14.06 1.61
C ASN A 98 -1.61 -14.45 2.01
N PRO A 99 -2.58 -13.52 2.02
CA PRO A 99 -3.96 -13.80 2.43
C PRO A 99 -4.66 -14.84 1.55
N THR A 100 -4.31 -14.95 0.26
CA THR A 100 -4.92 -15.95 -0.65
C THR A 100 -4.50 -17.39 -0.35
N LYS A 101 -3.54 -17.58 0.56
CA LYS A 101 -3.00 -18.89 0.94
C LYS A 101 -3.36 -19.29 2.38
N ILE A 102 -4.10 -18.46 3.10
CA ILE A 102 -4.49 -18.72 4.48
C ILE A 102 -6.02 -18.72 4.61
N GLN A 103 -6.52 -19.27 5.71
CA GLN A 103 -7.94 -19.28 6.02
C GLN A 103 -8.34 -17.99 6.74
N GLU A 104 -9.62 -17.61 6.67
CA GLU A 104 -10.16 -16.41 7.31
C GLU A 104 -9.79 -16.32 8.80
N ASP A 105 -9.96 -17.40 9.57
CA ASP A 105 -9.60 -17.42 11.00
C ASP A 105 -8.11 -17.13 11.24
N THR A 106 -7.26 -17.52 10.29
CA THR A 106 -5.81 -17.25 10.36
C THR A 106 -5.54 -15.79 10.02
N GLU A 107 -6.15 -15.27 8.96
CA GLU A 107 -6.05 -13.85 8.56
C GLU A 107 -6.50 -12.93 9.70
N ARG A 108 -7.68 -13.18 10.26
CA ARG A 108 -8.24 -12.49 11.44
C ARG A 108 -7.27 -12.45 12.61
N ARG A 109 -6.77 -13.63 13.02
CA ARG A 109 -5.83 -13.75 14.14
C ARG A 109 -4.54 -12.98 13.89
N LEU A 110 -4.06 -12.93 12.65
CA LEU A 110 -2.83 -12.21 12.29
C LEU A 110 -3.06 -10.68 12.27
N ILE A 111 -4.24 -10.22 11.84
CA ILE A 111 -4.64 -8.82 11.95
C ILE A 111 -4.65 -8.39 13.43
N GLU A 112 -5.29 -9.18 14.30
CA GLU A 112 -5.33 -8.94 15.76
C GLU A 112 -3.93 -8.92 16.37
N LEU A 113 -3.09 -9.91 16.04
CA LEU A 113 -1.74 -10.01 16.55
C LEU A 113 -0.89 -8.78 16.16
N ALA A 114 -1.03 -8.29 14.93
CA ALA A 114 -0.35 -7.08 14.51
C ALA A 114 -0.87 -5.84 15.25
N PHE A 115 -2.18 -5.70 15.47
CA PHE A 115 -2.73 -4.62 16.30
C PHE A 115 -2.16 -4.62 17.72
N ASP A 116 -2.07 -5.79 18.35
CA ASP A 116 -1.47 -5.92 19.69
C ASP A 116 -0.01 -5.46 19.69
N THR A 117 0.74 -5.72 18.62
CA THR A 117 2.12 -5.22 18.47
C THR A 117 2.17 -3.71 18.26
N PHE A 118 1.29 -3.13 17.45
CA PHE A 118 1.20 -1.67 17.28
C PHE A 118 0.91 -0.96 18.62
N ASP A 119 -0.04 -1.45 19.40
CA ASP A 119 -0.37 -0.89 20.71
C ASP A 119 0.80 -1.03 21.68
N ARG A 120 1.35 -2.26 21.82
CA ARG A 120 2.43 -2.53 22.77
C ARG A 120 3.73 -1.78 22.47
N GLN A 121 4.11 -1.64 21.21
CA GLN A 121 5.42 -1.08 20.83
C GLN A 121 5.37 0.42 20.55
N LEU A 122 4.24 0.92 20.02
CA LEU A 122 4.10 2.28 19.52
C LEU A 122 2.93 3.05 20.16
N GLY A 123 2.05 2.40 20.91
CA GLY A 123 0.91 3.03 21.58
C GLY A 123 -0.13 3.59 20.61
N ILE A 124 -0.29 2.97 19.44
CA ILE A 124 -1.21 3.42 18.38
C ILE A 124 -2.08 2.26 17.87
N LYS A 125 -3.21 2.60 17.29
CA LYS A 125 -4.03 1.70 16.46
C LYS A 125 -4.06 2.26 15.04
N PRO A 126 -3.42 1.61 14.05
CA PRO A 126 -3.53 2.01 12.64
C PRO A 126 -4.98 2.08 12.17
N VAL A 127 -5.28 3.06 11.33
CA VAL A 127 -6.60 3.22 10.69
C VAL A 127 -6.59 2.84 9.21
N GLY A 128 -5.42 2.55 8.67
CA GLY A 128 -5.20 2.06 7.31
C GLY A 128 -4.74 0.62 7.25
N TYR A 129 -5.10 -0.06 6.18
CA TYR A 129 -4.60 -1.37 5.82
C TYR A 129 -3.92 -1.32 4.45
N ARG A 130 -2.91 -2.15 4.26
CA ARG A 130 -2.42 -2.58 2.96
C ARG A 130 -2.17 -4.06 3.06
N SER A 131 -2.76 -4.83 2.17
CA SER A 131 -2.60 -6.27 2.14
C SER A 131 -1.20 -6.63 1.68
N PRO A 132 -0.48 -7.52 2.38
CA PRO A 132 0.74 -8.10 1.82
C PRO A 132 0.45 -8.71 0.44
N TYR A 133 1.40 -8.60 -0.49
CA TYR A 133 1.25 -8.98 -1.91
C TYR A 133 0.25 -8.16 -2.75
N TRP A 134 -0.44 -7.17 -2.17
CA TRP A 134 -1.55 -6.48 -2.82
C TRP A 134 -2.61 -7.44 -3.36
N ASP A 135 -2.89 -8.48 -2.58
CA ASP A 135 -3.86 -9.49 -2.95
C ASP A 135 -4.83 -9.76 -1.80
N TYR A 136 -6.02 -10.23 -2.15
CA TYR A 136 -7.14 -10.41 -1.24
C TYR A 136 -7.60 -11.86 -1.26
N SER A 137 -7.86 -12.41 -0.08
CA SER A 137 -8.74 -13.56 0.05
C SER A 137 -10.20 -13.11 -0.17
N GLU A 138 -11.14 -14.05 -0.29
CA GLU A 138 -12.57 -13.70 -0.31
C GLU A 138 -13.03 -12.99 0.99
N SER A 139 -12.27 -13.14 2.09
CA SER A 139 -12.61 -12.58 3.40
C SER A 139 -11.90 -11.26 3.69
N THR A 140 -10.82 -10.90 2.98
CA THR A 140 -9.96 -9.74 3.34
C THR A 140 -10.75 -8.44 3.45
N LEU A 141 -11.57 -8.09 2.46
CA LEU A 141 -12.32 -6.82 2.51
C LEU A 141 -13.34 -6.76 3.65
N ASP A 142 -13.97 -7.89 3.97
CA ASP A 142 -14.92 -8.00 5.08
C ASP A 142 -14.20 -7.85 6.42
N LEU A 143 -13.02 -8.44 6.57
CA LEU A 143 -12.15 -8.26 7.74
C LEU A 143 -11.69 -6.80 7.87
N VAL A 144 -11.30 -6.16 6.76
CA VAL A 144 -10.89 -4.75 6.76
C VAL A 144 -12.01 -3.85 7.26
N GLU A 145 -13.26 -4.07 6.82
CA GLU A 145 -14.42 -3.37 7.35
C GLU A 145 -14.67 -3.68 8.84
N GLU A 146 -14.62 -4.96 9.22
CA GLU A 146 -14.93 -5.42 10.58
C GLU A 146 -13.96 -4.85 11.63
N PHE A 147 -12.66 -4.78 11.31
CA PHE A 147 -11.65 -4.23 12.21
C PHE A 147 -11.66 -2.70 12.31
N GLY A 148 -12.48 -2.04 11.48
CA GLY A 148 -12.72 -0.60 11.52
C GLY A 148 -11.64 0.23 10.85
N PHE A 149 -10.93 -0.32 9.86
CA PHE A 149 -10.07 0.49 9.00
C PHE A 149 -10.93 1.48 8.20
N ILE A 150 -10.41 2.69 7.97
CA ILE A 150 -11.11 3.72 7.19
C ILE A 150 -10.65 3.74 5.74
N TYR A 151 -9.45 3.20 5.47
CA TYR A 151 -8.93 3.05 4.13
C TYR A 151 -8.15 1.75 3.96
N ASP A 152 -8.12 1.28 2.71
CA ASP A 152 -7.20 0.27 2.20
C ASP A 152 -6.34 0.88 1.09
N SER A 153 -5.18 0.28 0.84
CA SER A 153 -4.34 0.63 -0.29
C SER A 153 -3.73 -0.63 -0.90
N SER A 154 -4.56 -1.49 -1.48
CA SER A 154 -4.19 -2.79 -2.05
C SER A 154 -4.80 -3.09 -3.41
N LEU A 155 -5.83 -2.36 -3.84
CA LEU A 155 -6.67 -2.69 -4.99
C LEU A 155 -6.49 -1.71 -6.15
N MET A 156 -6.64 -2.21 -7.38
CA MET A 156 -6.21 -1.52 -8.60
C MET A 156 -7.34 -1.20 -9.59
N ALA A 157 -8.60 -1.05 -9.14
CA ALA A 157 -9.69 -0.71 -10.06
C ALA A 157 -9.57 0.71 -10.65
N ARG A 158 -8.72 1.56 -10.04
CA ARG A 158 -8.32 2.89 -10.53
C ARG A 158 -6.82 3.05 -10.32
N ASP A 159 -6.25 4.09 -10.93
CA ASP A 159 -4.82 4.39 -10.88
C ASP A 159 -4.49 5.66 -10.08
N LEU A 160 -5.24 6.73 -10.28
CA LEU A 160 -4.92 8.07 -9.76
C LEU A 160 -6.08 8.74 -9.01
N VAL A 161 -7.17 8.03 -8.75
CA VAL A 161 -8.32 8.57 -8.01
C VAL A 161 -8.80 7.51 -7.00
N PRO A 162 -8.91 7.85 -5.70
CA PRO A 162 -9.47 6.95 -4.70
C PRO A 162 -10.90 6.53 -5.04
N TYR A 163 -11.37 5.43 -4.45
CA TYR A 163 -12.69 4.89 -4.70
C TYR A 163 -13.14 3.96 -3.59
N HIS A 164 -14.43 3.66 -3.52
CA HIS A 164 -14.93 2.61 -2.65
C HIS A 164 -14.88 1.25 -3.38
N PRO A 165 -14.09 0.27 -2.90
CA PRO A 165 -13.87 -0.96 -3.64
C PRO A 165 -15.12 -1.83 -3.63
N GLN A 166 -15.45 -2.37 -4.80
CA GLN A 166 -16.67 -3.13 -5.03
C GLN A 166 -16.44 -4.64 -4.89
N ARG A 167 -17.36 -5.32 -4.21
CA ARG A 167 -17.39 -6.80 -4.17
C ARG A 167 -17.92 -7.36 -5.48
N TRP A 168 -17.46 -8.55 -5.86
CA TRP A 168 -17.90 -9.24 -7.06
C TRP A 168 -18.21 -10.70 -6.77
N GLN A 169 -19.29 -11.22 -7.35
CA GLN A 169 -19.42 -12.63 -7.62
C GLN A 169 -18.77 -12.92 -8.96
N VAL A 170 -17.76 -13.79 -8.98
CA VAL A 170 -17.00 -14.13 -10.18
C VAL A 170 -17.57 -15.39 -10.80
N ASN A 171 -17.98 -15.28 -12.06
CA ASN A 171 -18.58 -16.37 -12.82
C ASN A 171 -17.74 -16.66 -14.08
N TRP A 172 -17.68 -17.92 -14.51
CA TRP A 172 -16.86 -18.32 -15.65
C TRP A 172 -17.62 -18.29 -16.98
N GLU A 173 -18.83 -18.83 -16.99
CA GLU A 173 -19.66 -18.97 -18.20
C GLU A 173 -20.85 -17.99 -18.20
N SER A 174 -20.83 -17.02 -17.29
CA SER A 174 -21.78 -15.91 -17.24
C SER A 174 -21.09 -14.63 -16.77
N ALA A 175 -21.79 -13.50 -16.85
CA ALA A 175 -21.23 -12.24 -16.40
C ALA A 175 -21.00 -12.25 -14.89
N ASN A 176 -19.89 -11.64 -14.44
CA ASN A 176 -19.68 -11.33 -13.03
C ASN A 176 -20.81 -10.42 -12.52
N ILE A 177 -21.21 -10.62 -11.27
CA ILE A 177 -22.27 -9.83 -10.65
C ILE A 177 -21.64 -8.87 -9.66
N ALA A 178 -21.93 -7.59 -9.83
CA ALA A 178 -21.43 -6.53 -8.97
C ALA A 178 -22.23 -6.51 -7.65
N GLY A 179 -21.53 -6.58 -6.53
CA GLY A 179 -22.07 -6.49 -5.17
C GLY A 179 -21.91 -5.09 -4.56
N PRO A 180 -22.17 -4.94 -3.26
CA PRO A 180 -22.02 -3.66 -2.58
C PRO A 180 -20.56 -3.24 -2.53
N ALA A 181 -20.33 -1.93 -2.73
CA ALA A 181 -19.06 -1.31 -2.43
C ALA A 181 -18.84 -1.25 -0.91
N SER A 182 -17.58 -1.37 -0.50
CA SER A 182 -17.14 -1.18 0.87
C SER A 182 -17.17 0.30 1.25
N ARG A 183 -17.45 0.59 2.52
CA ARG A 183 -17.32 1.97 3.04
C ARG A 183 -15.88 2.38 3.33
N VAL A 184 -14.96 1.42 3.33
CA VAL A 184 -13.52 1.67 3.36
C VAL A 184 -13.13 2.37 2.06
N LEU A 185 -12.32 3.42 2.13
CA LEU A 185 -11.80 4.07 0.95
C LEU A 185 -10.57 3.32 0.44
N GLU A 186 -10.56 2.95 -0.83
CA GLU A 186 -9.35 2.48 -1.50
C GLU A 186 -8.52 3.67 -1.99
N ILE A 187 -7.28 3.74 -1.55
CA ILE A 187 -6.23 4.58 -2.15
C ILE A 187 -5.44 3.65 -3.10
N PRO A 188 -5.70 3.70 -4.41
CA PRO A 188 -5.24 2.66 -5.32
C PRO A 188 -3.72 2.52 -5.33
N VAL A 189 -3.27 1.28 -5.24
CA VAL A 189 -1.91 0.90 -5.62
C VAL A 189 -1.82 0.65 -7.12
N ASN A 190 -0.60 0.56 -7.62
CA ASN A 190 -0.34 0.26 -9.03
C ASN A 190 1.03 -0.39 -9.17
N TRP A 191 1.12 -1.56 -9.83
CA TRP A 191 2.40 -2.21 -10.13
C TRP A 191 3.37 -1.32 -10.93
N TYR A 192 2.87 -0.30 -11.60
CA TYR A 192 3.68 0.70 -12.30
C TYR A 192 4.28 1.78 -11.37
N LEU A 193 3.84 1.86 -10.12
CA LEU A 193 4.28 2.77 -9.05
C LEU A 193 4.86 1.99 -7.83
N ASP A 194 5.38 0.79 -8.07
CA ASP A 194 6.05 -0.07 -7.09
C ASP A 194 7.52 -0.29 -7.46
N ASP A 195 8.45 -0.12 -6.51
CA ASP A 195 9.87 -0.43 -6.75
C ASP A 195 10.18 -1.92 -6.74
N PHE A 196 9.42 -2.75 -6.00
CA PHE A 196 9.85 -4.09 -5.66
C PHE A 196 9.93 -5.03 -6.87
N PRO A 197 8.90 -5.21 -7.71
CA PRO A 197 8.96 -6.17 -8.82
C PRO A 197 10.02 -5.82 -9.85
N ALA A 198 10.22 -4.52 -10.12
CA ALA A 198 11.12 -4.04 -11.15
C ALA A 198 12.58 -3.98 -10.67
N LEU A 199 12.83 -3.59 -9.41
CA LEU A 199 14.17 -3.32 -8.92
C LEU A 199 14.73 -4.45 -8.05
N ALA A 200 13.91 -5.14 -7.27
CA ALA A 200 14.39 -6.13 -6.31
C ALA A 200 14.72 -7.47 -6.97
N TYR A 201 15.99 -7.88 -6.94
CA TYR A 201 16.36 -9.25 -7.28
C TYR A 201 16.18 -10.19 -6.08
N THR A 202 15.17 -11.05 -6.16
CA THR A 202 14.89 -12.05 -5.13
C THR A 202 15.46 -13.42 -5.47
N GLY A 203 15.83 -13.67 -6.73
CA GLY A 203 16.14 -15.00 -7.25
C GLY A 203 14.93 -15.72 -7.86
N ALA A 204 13.71 -15.40 -7.40
CA ALA A 204 12.47 -15.80 -8.07
C ALA A 204 12.05 -14.80 -9.17
N GLN A 205 12.47 -13.54 -9.03
CA GLN A 205 12.30 -12.51 -10.06
C GLN A 205 13.65 -11.93 -10.48
N ALA A 206 13.73 -11.47 -11.72
CA ALA A 206 14.95 -10.90 -12.29
C ALA A 206 15.36 -9.57 -11.62
N GLY A 207 14.39 -8.72 -11.27
CA GLY A 207 14.65 -7.39 -10.71
C GLY A 207 15.66 -6.59 -11.56
N GLN A 208 16.43 -5.72 -10.89
CA GLN A 208 17.60 -5.03 -11.46
C GLN A 208 17.33 -4.28 -12.77
N GLN A 209 16.10 -3.82 -13.01
CA GLN A 209 15.81 -2.98 -14.16
C GLN A 209 16.49 -1.61 -14.03
N ASP A 210 16.70 -0.97 -15.18
CA ASP A 210 17.29 0.36 -15.24
C ASP A 210 16.46 1.38 -14.43
N THR A 211 17.11 2.02 -13.46
CA THR A 211 16.41 2.93 -12.53
C THR A 211 15.92 4.20 -13.20
N ASP A 212 16.61 4.70 -14.23
CA ASP A 212 16.15 5.86 -15.02
C ASP A 212 14.82 5.55 -15.72
N THR A 213 14.67 4.35 -16.28
CA THR A 213 13.41 3.90 -16.89
C THR A 213 12.26 3.87 -15.89
N ILE A 214 12.48 3.38 -14.67
CA ILE A 214 11.45 3.37 -13.62
C ILE A 214 11.12 4.80 -13.17
N PHE A 215 12.13 5.62 -12.95
CA PHE A 215 11.97 7.04 -12.61
C PHE A 215 11.14 7.80 -13.65
N LYS A 216 11.45 7.64 -14.94
CA LYS A 216 10.70 8.27 -16.04
C LYS A 216 9.24 7.88 -16.01
N ARG A 217 8.94 6.59 -15.82
CA ARG A 217 7.56 6.10 -15.69
C ARG A 217 6.84 6.79 -14.52
N TRP A 218 7.46 6.82 -13.35
CA TRP A 218 6.87 7.41 -12.15
C TRP A 218 6.61 8.90 -12.30
N ARG A 219 7.57 9.63 -12.88
CA ARG A 219 7.43 11.05 -13.22
C ARG A 219 6.30 11.28 -14.23
N ASP A 220 6.24 10.49 -15.30
CA ASP A 220 5.24 10.66 -16.36
C ASP A 220 3.82 10.38 -15.84
N ILE A 221 3.66 9.41 -14.92
CA ILE A 221 2.38 9.15 -14.23
C ILE A 221 2.01 10.34 -13.33
N PHE A 222 2.96 10.89 -12.58
CA PHE A 222 2.72 12.09 -11.77
C PHE A 222 2.33 13.29 -12.63
N ASP A 223 3.07 13.56 -13.71
CA ASP A 223 2.78 14.69 -14.61
C ASP A 223 1.41 14.53 -15.28
N TYR A 224 1.02 13.30 -15.67
CA TYR A 224 -0.33 13.03 -16.17
C TYR A 224 -1.40 13.34 -15.13
N GLY A 225 -1.22 12.85 -13.89
CA GLY A 225 -2.15 13.13 -12.79
C GLY A 225 -2.25 14.62 -12.49
N TYR A 226 -1.11 15.30 -12.40
CA TYR A 226 -1.03 16.73 -12.13
C TYR A 226 -1.66 17.58 -13.23
N GLU A 227 -1.48 17.23 -14.51
CA GLU A 227 -1.96 18.04 -15.63
C GLU A 227 -3.41 17.74 -16.03
N ARG A 228 -3.84 16.48 -15.94
CA ARG A 228 -5.04 16.00 -16.63
C ARG A 228 -6.10 15.36 -15.73
N VAL A 229 -5.77 15.02 -14.49
CA VAL A 229 -6.70 14.34 -13.60
C VAL A 229 -7.16 15.32 -12.53
N GLU A 230 -8.45 15.65 -12.55
CA GLU A 230 -9.09 16.35 -11.45
C GLU A 230 -9.13 15.41 -10.24
N ASN A 231 -8.89 15.95 -9.04
CA ASN A 231 -8.91 15.17 -7.81
C ASN A 231 -7.86 14.01 -7.78
N ALA A 232 -6.70 14.24 -8.40
CA ALA A 232 -5.65 13.24 -8.46
C ALA A 232 -5.07 12.90 -7.08
N CYS A 233 -4.80 11.62 -6.87
CA CYS A 233 -4.03 11.05 -5.78
C CYS A 233 -2.89 10.22 -6.38
N TYR A 234 -1.66 10.66 -6.19
CA TYR A 234 -0.47 9.95 -6.60
C TYR A 234 0.12 9.23 -5.38
N ALA A 235 -0.13 7.93 -5.29
CA ALA A 235 0.40 7.06 -4.24
C ALA A 235 1.45 6.12 -4.84
N VAL A 236 2.68 6.21 -4.36
CA VAL A 236 3.74 5.23 -4.67
C VAL A 236 3.91 4.27 -3.52
N ALA A 237 4.36 3.06 -3.83
CA ALA A 237 4.86 2.13 -2.84
C ALA A 237 6.35 1.92 -3.08
N VAL A 238 7.13 2.22 -2.06
CA VAL A 238 8.57 1.97 -2.05
C VAL A 238 8.92 1.08 -0.89
N HIS A 239 9.97 0.27 -1.04
CA HIS A 239 10.39 -0.62 0.02
C HIS A 239 11.76 -0.17 0.52
N PRO A 240 11.96 0.11 1.83
CA PRO A 240 13.23 0.59 2.34
C PRO A 240 14.43 -0.31 1.97
N GLN A 241 14.23 -1.63 1.92
CA GLN A 241 15.27 -2.58 1.47
C GLN A 241 15.61 -2.50 -0.03
N VAL A 242 14.77 -1.84 -0.84
CA VAL A 242 14.92 -1.66 -2.29
C VAL A 242 15.29 -0.20 -2.59
N ILE A 243 14.34 0.75 -2.51
CA ILE A 243 14.59 2.17 -2.84
C ILE A 243 15.75 2.77 -2.04
N GLY A 244 15.97 2.28 -0.82
CA GLY A 244 17.03 2.73 0.09
C GLY A 244 18.45 2.45 -0.42
N GLN A 245 18.63 1.63 -1.46
CA GLN A 245 19.93 1.41 -2.08
C GLN A 245 20.47 2.68 -2.75
N ALA A 246 21.79 2.87 -2.71
CA ALA A 246 22.41 4.18 -2.99
C ALA A 246 22.02 4.77 -4.36
N HIS A 247 22.02 3.95 -5.41
CA HIS A 247 21.67 4.41 -6.75
C HIS A 247 20.16 4.66 -6.91
N HIS A 248 19.29 3.90 -6.25
CA HIS A 248 17.85 4.13 -6.27
C HIS A 248 17.47 5.41 -5.51
N MET A 249 18.09 5.68 -4.35
CA MET A 249 17.90 6.92 -3.60
C MET A 249 18.20 8.17 -4.42
N MET A 250 19.25 8.16 -5.25
CA MET A 250 19.57 9.28 -6.14
C MET A 250 18.43 9.60 -7.12
N TRP A 251 17.73 8.57 -7.60
CA TRP A 251 16.59 8.75 -8.53
C TRP A 251 15.29 9.08 -7.79
N PHE A 252 15.09 8.52 -6.60
CA PHE A 252 13.95 8.86 -5.77
C PHE A 252 14.00 10.32 -5.30
N GLU A 253 15.17 10.81 -4.89
CA GLU A 253 15.38 12.23 -4.57
C GLU A 253 15.04 13.14 -5.75
N ARG A 254 15.47 12.80 -6.97
CA ARG A 254 15.09 13.55 -8.19
C ARG A 254 13.57 13.57 -8.43
N LEU A 255 12.87 12.50 -8.05
CA LEU A 255 11.42 12.46 -8.19
C LEU A 255 10.76 13.37 -7.17
N VAL A 256 11.22 13.32 -5.92
CA VAL A 256 10.78 14.23 -4.86
C VAL A 256 11.04 15.69 -5.23
N GLU A 257 12.20 16.02 -5.79
CA GLU A 257 12.52 17.35 -6.32
C GLU A 257 11.55 17.80 -7.41
N HIS A 258 11.29 16.94 -8.39
CA HIS A 258 10.35 17.23 -9.48
C HIS A 258 8.94 17.48 -8.96
N ILE A 259 8.44 16.61 -8.10
CA ILE A 259 7.11 16.74 -7.50
C ILE A 259 7.04 18.03 -6.68
N SER A 260 8.02 18.28 -5.81
CA SER A 260 8.06 19.46 -4.93
C SER A 260 8.18 20.78 -5.71
N SER A 261 8.65 20.75 -6.96
CA SER A 261 8.72 21.94 -7.82
C SER A 261 7.36 22.39 -8.36
N LYS A 262 6.31 21.58 -8.23
CA LYS A 262 4.97 21.91 -8.74
C LYS A 262 4.12 22.60 -7.68
N ASP A 263 3.47 23.69 -8.08
CA ASP A 263 2.50 24.39 -7.23
C ASP A 263 1.28 23.52 -6.90
N GLY A 264 0.75 23.67 -5.70
CA GLY A 264 -0.48 22.97 -5.29
C GLY A 264 -0.33 21.48 -5.02
N VAL A 265 0.90 20.94 -4.93
CA VAL A 265 1.12 19.59 -4.39
C VAL A 265 0.81 19.57 -2.89
N TRP A 266 0.04 18.56 -2.48
CA TRP A 266 -0.20 18.23 -1.08
C TRP A 266 0.43 16.88 -0.75
N PHE A 267 1.61 16.92 -0.13
CA PHE A 267 2.16 15.73 0.51
C PHE A 267 1.32 15.41 1.74
N ALA A 268 0.75 14.20 1.77
CA ALA A 268 -0.14 13.77 2.82
C ALA A 268 0.04 12.29 3.16
N THR A 269 -0.30 11.96 4.39
CA THR A 269 -0.51 10.58 4.83
C THR A 269 -1.78 10.02 4.16
N CYS A 270 -1.85 8.71 4.02
CA CYS A 270 -3.04 8.03 3.50
C CYS A 270 -4.26 8.27 4.42
N GLU A 271 -4.07 8.35 5.74
CA GLU A 271 -5.14 8.74 6.67
C GLU A 271 -5.68 10.15 6.39
N GLU A 272 -4.81 11.13 6.11
CA GLU A 272 -5.24 12.49 5.75
C GLU A 272 -6.03 12.51 4.44
N ILE A 273 -5.61 11.73 3.45
CA ILE A 273 -6.32 11.58 2.16
C ILE A 273 -7.69 10.96 2.38
N ALA A 274 -7.75 9.87 3.15
CA ALA A 274 -8.99 9.17 3.45
C ALA A 274 -9.99 10.05 4.23
N LYS A 275 -9.51 10.80 5.22
CA LYS A 275 -10.34 11.74 6.00
C LYS A 275 -10.83 12.94 5.19
N ALA A 276 -10.13 13.30 4.12
CA ALA A 276 -10.54 14.36 3.21
C ALA A 276 -11.55 13.89 2.16
N TRP A 277 -11.85 12.59 2.07
CA TRP A 277 -12.79 12.07 1.09
C TRP A 277 -14.24 12.47 1.40
N VAL A 278 -14.97 12.85 0.36
CA VAL A 278 -16.39 13.19 0.39
C VAL A 278 -17.12 12.28 -0.58
N THR A 279 -17.99 11.43 -0.03
CA THR A 279 -18.87 10.54 -0.80
C THR A 279 -19.95 11.31 -1.54
N ASP A 280 -20.39 10.78 -2.68
CA ASP A 280 -21.50 11.33 -3.45
C ASP A 280 -22.66 10.35 -3.65
N GLU A 281 -23.67 10.77 -4.42
CA GLU A 281 -24.87 9.95 -4.68
C GLU A 281 -24.54 8.62 -5.37
N GLU A 282 -23.48 8.57 -6.18
CA GLU A 282 -23.07 7.34 -6.86
C GLU A 282 -22.41 6.37 -5.87
N ASP A 283 -21.58 6.87 -4.96
CA ASP A 283 -21.02 6.05 -3.88
C ASP A 283 -22.15 5.46 -3.01
N GLU A 284 -23.13 6.27 -2.62
CA GLU A 284 -24.31 5.81 -1.87
C GLU A 284 -25.11 4.75 -2.63
N ARG A 285 -25.25 4.89 -3.95
CA ARG A 285 -25.88 3.87 -4.79
C ARG A 285 -25.10 2.55 -4.74
N LEU A 286 -23.77 2.62 -4.83
CA LEU A 286 -22.90 1.43 -4.82
C LEU A 286 -22.89 0.73 -3.46
N PHE A 287 -22.98 1.45 -2.34
CA PHE A 287 -23.08 0.85 -0.99
C PHE A 287 -24.33 0.01 -0.79
N ASN A 288 -25.39 0.32 -1.53
CA ASN A 288 -26.72 -0.29 -1.35
C ASN A 288 -27.05 -1.34 -2.43
N LEU A 289 -26.05 -1.80 -3.20
CA LEU A 289 -26.25 -2.90 -4.14
C LEU A 289 -26.54 -4.23 -3.41
N PRO A 290 -27.26 -5.18 -4.05
CA PRO A 290 -27.52 -6.49 -3.46
C PRO A 290 -26.23 -7.22 -3.09
N VAL A 291 -26.22 -7.86 -1.92
CA VAL A 291 -25.10 -8.67 -1.46
C VAL A 291 -24.95 -9.89 -2.38
N VAL A 292 -23.82 -9.96 -3.09
CA VAL A 292 -23.37 -11.11 -3.88
C VAL A 292 -21.90 -11.39 -3.57
N ARG A 293 -21.47 -12.65 -3.62
CA ARG A 293 -20.09 -13.06 -3.32
C ARG A 293 -19.76 -14.44 -3.89
N GLY A 294 -18.47 -14.73 -3.94
CA GLY A 294 -17.92 -16.04 -4.26
C GLY A 294 -17.34 -16.12 -5.67
N VAL A 295 -16.37 -17.02 -5.84
CA VAL A 295 -15.79 -17.39 -7.12
C VAL A 295 -16.31 -18.76 -7.56
N GLU A 296 -16.92 -18.84 -8.75
CA GLU A 296 -17.32 -20.12 -9.33
C GLU A 296 -16.08 -21.00 -9.59
N PRO A 297 -16.15 -22.32 -9.33
CA PRO A 297 -15.11 -23.24 -9.76
C PRO A 297 -14.90 -23.15 -11.28
N ALA A 298 -13.65 -23.31 -11.71
CA ALA A 298 -13.35 -23.35 -13.14
C ALA A 298 -14.18 -24.46 -13.84
N PRO A 299 -14.72 -24.19 -15.06
CA PRO A 299 -15.53 -25.17 -15.77
C PRO A 299 -14.74 -26.44 -16.03
N ALA A 300 -15.43 -27.59 -15.95
CA ALA A 300 -14.82 -28.87 -16.25
C ALA A 300 -14.24 -28.89 -17.68
N GLY A 301 -12.98 -29.32 -17.82
CA GLY A 301 -12.31 -29.35 -19.12
C GLY A 301 -11.67 -28.03 -19.57
N SER A 302 -11.73 -26.97 -18.75
CA SER A 302 -11.06 -25.68 -19.02
C SER A 302 -9.53 -25.75 -18.92
N GLY A 303 -8.97 -26.82 -18.35
CA GLY A 303 -7.55 -26.93 -18.01
C GLY A 303 -7.15 -26.19 -16.73
N TRP A 304 -8.11 -25.53 -16.07
CA TRP A 304 -7.95 -24.78 -14.82
C TRP A 304 -8.70 -25.40 -13.62
N ALA A 305 -9.39 -26.52 -13.85
CA ALA A 305 -10.17 -27.26 -12.85
C ALA A 305 -9.32 -28.27 -12.07
#